data_AF-A0A920FWE5-F1
#
_entry.id   AF-A0A920FWE5-F1
#
_cell.length_a   1.000
_cell.length_b   1.000
_cell.length_c   1.000
_cell.angle_alpha   90.00
_cell.angle_beta   90.00
_cell.angle_gamma   90.00
#
_symmetry.space_group_name_H-M   'P 1'
#
loop_
_entity.id
_entity.type
_entity.pdbx_description
1 polymer ?
#
loop_
_entity_poly.entity_id
_entity_poly.type
_entity_poly.pdbx_seq_one_letter_code
_entity_poly.pdbx_strand_id
1 'polypeptide(L)'
;MLGLDVVKKRIKEAPQSSGVYLFKNKKDIPIYIGKAINIKRRLSNYGNLPKLPRRLQKMVSQTINIDFELTESERNALLLEATTNQKVFTKI
;
A
#
# COMPACT_ATOMS: atom_id res chain seq x y z
N MET A 1 -5.09 18.57 -1.32
CA MET A 1 -3.67 18.17 -1.43
C MET A 1 -3.68 16.93 -2.30
N LEU A 2 -3.19 17.03 -3.54
CA LEU A 2 -3.49 16.08 -4.63
C LEU A 2 -3.42 14.60 -4.21
N GLY A 3 -2.38 14.20 -3.47
CA GLY A 3 -2.19 12.80 -3.09
C GLY A 3 -3.16 12.25 -2.04
N LEU A 4 -3.69 13.05 -1.11
CA LEU A 4 -4.72 12.57 -0.18
C LEU A 4 -6.03 12.28 -0.90
N ASP A 5 -6.36 13.08 -1.91
CA ASP A 5 -7.55 12.90 -2.73
C ASP A 5 -7.43 11.62 -3.58
N VAL A 6 -6.22 11.34 -4.12
CA VAL A 6 -5.88 10.05 -4.77
C VAL A 6 -6.09 8.88 -3.81
N VAL A 7 -5.55 8.95 -2.58
CA VAL A 7 -5.73 7.89 -1.58
C VAL A 7 -7.21 7.63 -1.30
N LYS A 8 -8.00 8.69 -1.06
CA LYS A 8 -9.44 8.57 -0.78
C LYS A 8 -10.21 7.96 -1.94
N LYS A 9 -9.86 8.32 -3.18
CA LYS A 9 -10.45 7.70 -4.39
C LYS A 9 -10.12 6.22 -4.46
N ARG A 10 -8.82 5.87 -4.35
CA ARG A 10 -8.35 4.49 -4.48
C ARG A 10 -8.82 3.57 -3.36
N ILE A 11 -9.08 4.07 -2.15
CA ILE A 11 -9.74 3.29 -1.06
C ILE A 11 -11.11 2.75 -1.51
N LYS A 12 -11.88 3.50 -2.30
CA LYS A 12 -13.21 3.06 -2.76
C LYS A 12 -13.10 1.92 -3.76
N GLU A 13 -12.05 1.94 -4.58
CA GLU A 13 -11.76 0.99 -5.65
C GLU A 13 -10.94 -0.23 -5.17
N ALA A 14 -10.37 -0.15 -3.97
CA ALA A 14 -9.52 -1.19 -3.43
C ALA A 14 -10.28 -2.48 -3.07
N PRO A 15 -9.74 -3.67 -3.41
CA PRO A 15 -10.34 -4.95 -3.06
C PRO A 15 -10.25 -5.22 -1.55
N GLN A 16 -11.21 -5.97 -1.03
CA GLN A 16 -11.20 -6.49 0.35
C GLN A 16 -10.47 -7.83 0.46
N SER A 17 -9.39 -8.00 -0.30
CA SER A 17 -8.66 -9.26 -0.43
C SER A 17 -7.17 -9.06 -0.21
N SER A 18 -6.42 -10.17 -0.13
CA SER A 18 -4.98 -10.16 0.01
C SER A 18 -4.29 -9.71 -1.26
N GLY A 19 -3.21 -8.94 -1.10
CA GLY A 19 -2.39 -8.56 -2.22
C GLY A 19 -1.31 -7.53 -1.90
N VAL A 20 -0.72 -7.01 -2.97
CA VAL A 20 0.29 -5.95 -2.97
C VAL A 20 -0.36 -4.65 -3.43
N TYR A 21 0.06 -3.53 -2.86
CA TYR A 21 -0.33 -2.18 -3.29
C TYR A 21 0.91 -1.29 -3.48
N LEU A 22 0.87 -0.43 -4.50
CA LEU A 22 2.01 0.39 -4.91
C LEU A 22 1.57 1.85 -4.99
N PHE A 23 2.17 2.75 -4.22
CA PHE A 23 1.99 4.18 -4.40
C PHE A 23 3.01 4.68 -5.43
N LYS A 24 2.53 5.37 -6.46
CA LYS A 24 3.33 5.82 -7.59
C LYS A 24 3.43 7.34 -7.67
N ASN A 25 4.60 7.83 -8.03
CA ASN A 25 4.84 9.24 -8.26
C ASN A 25 4.46 9.67 -9.70
N LYS A 26 4.66 10.95 -10.01
CA LYS A 26 4.31 11.54 -11.32
C LYS A 26 4.96 10.90 -12.55
N LYS A 27 6.01 10.09 -12.36
CA LYS A 27 6.72 9.36 -13.42
C LYS A 27 6.23 7.91 -13.53
N ASP A 28 5.11 7.58 -12.88
CA ASP A 28 4.59 6.21 -12.69
C ASP A 28 5.54 5.25 -11.97
N ILE A 29 6.57 5.79 -11.30
CA ILE A 29 7.54 4.99 -10.55
C ILE A 29 6.98 4.70 -9.16
N PRO A 30 6.94 3.43 -8.72
CA PRO A 30 6.61 3.07 -7.35
C PRO A 30 7.58 3.74 -6.37
N ILE A 31 7.03 4.49 -5.42
CA ILE A 31 7.79 5.14 -4.32
C ILE A 31 7.49 4.49 -2.97
N TYR A 32 6.50 3.59 -2.93
CA TYR A 32 6.19 2.78 -1.78
C TYR A 32 5.43 1.53 -2.23
N ILE A 33 5.81 0.38 -1.67
CA ILE A 33 5.15 -0.90 -1.90
C ILE A 33 4.78 -1.47 -0.54
N GLY A 34 3.55 -1.97 -0.41
CA GLY A 34 3.13 -2.69 0.78
C GLY A 34 2.30 -3.92 0.44
N LYS A 35 2.26 -4.85 1.39
CA LYS A 35 1.42 -6.05 1.33
C LYS A 35 0.34 -5.98 2.40
N ALA A 36 -0.82 -6.57 2.13
CA ALA A 36 -1.90 -6.67 3.10
C ALA A 36 -2.75 -7.91 2.84
N ILE A 37 -3.28 -8.50 3.91
CA ILE A 37 -4.37 -9.50 3.85
C ILE A 37 -5.67 -8.85 3.37
N ASN A 38 -5.85 -7.56 3.62
CA ASN A 38 -6.97 -6.77 3.12
C ASN A 38 -6.45 -5.40 2.67
N ILE A 39 -6.35 -5.22 1.34
CA ILE A 39 -5.79 -4.01 0.73
C ILE A 39 -6.61 -2.78 1.10
N LYS A 40 -7.95 -2.84 1.01
CA LYS A 40 -8.84 -1.72 1.36
C LYS A 40 -8.63 -1.22 2.79
N ARG A 41 -8.62 -2.13 3.77
CA ARG A 41 -8.38 -1.81 5.17
C ARG A 41 -7.01 -1.17 5.38
N ARG A 42 -5.98 -1.66 4.69
CA ARG A 42 -4.64 -1.11 4.78
C ARG A 42 -4.54 0.30 4.19
N LEU A 43 -5.18 0.53 3.03
CA LEU A 43 -5.21 1.85 2.40
C LEU A 43 -5.93 2.90 3.25
N SER A 44 -7.00 2.51 3.95
CA SER A 44 -7.72 3.41 4.87
C SER A 44 -6.83 4.06 5.93
N ASN A 45 -5.75 3.38 6.36
CA ASN A 45 -4.79 3.96 7.31
C ASN A 45 -4.11 5.21 6.74
N TYR A 46 -3.82 5.23 5.44
CA TYR A 46 -3.19 6.37 4.77
C TYR A 46 -4.16 7.54 4.54
N GLY A 47 -5.48 7.29 4.63
CA GLY A 47 -6.51 8.33 4.54
C GLY A 47 -6.54 9.27 5.75
N ASN A 48 -5.95 8.88 6.88
CA ASN A 48 -5.82 9.71 8.08
C ASN A 48 -4.43 10.35 8.17
N LEU A 49 -4.13 11.23 7.22
CA LEU A 49 -2.82 11.85 7.02
C LEU A 49 -2.17 12.43 8.30
N PRO A 50 -2.89 13.15 9.19
CA PRO A 50 -2.29 13.72 10.41
C PRO A 50 -1.77 12.67 11.39
N LYS A 51 -2.32 11.45 11.38
CA LYS A 51 -1.88 10.35 12.24
C LYS A 51 -0.69 9.56 11.68
N LEU A 52 -0.24 9.88 10.46
CA LEU A 52 0.88 9.20 9.84
C LEU A 52 2.22 9.81 10.28
N PRO A 53 3.30 9.02 10.39
CA PRO A 53 4.66 9.54 10.51
C PRO A 53 5.03 10.46 9.34
N ARG A 54 5.90 11.45 9.57
CA ARG A 54 6.33 12.44 8.56
C ARG A 54 6.78 11.80 7.23
N ARG A 55 7.48 10.66 7.27
CA ARG A 55 7.90 9.92 6.07
C ARG A 55 6.71 9.51 5.20
N LEU A 56 5.65 8.98 5.81
CA LEU A 56 4.45 8.55 5.08
C LEU A 56 3.61 9.73 4.61
N GLN A 57 3.59 10.84 5.36
CA GLN A 57 2.96 12.07 4.89
C GLN A 57 3.63 12.59 3.61
N LYS A 58 4.98 12.58 3.55
CA LYS A 58 5.75 12.95 2.35
C LYS A 58 5.53 11.97 1.20
N MET A 59 5.41 10.67 1.47
CA MET A 59 5.08 9.68 0.45
C MET A 59 3.68 9.95 -0.16
N VAL A 60 2.67 10.17 0.69
CA VAL A 60 1.31 10.49 0.24
C VAL A 60 1.31 11.78 -0.57
N SER A 61 2.06 12.81 -0.18
CA SER A 61 2.10 14.08 -0.94
C SER A 61 2.70 13.94 -2.35
N GLN A 62 3.55 12.95 -2.59
CA GLN A 62 4.18 12.66 -3.88
C GLN A 62 3.37 11.69 -4.75
N THR A 63 2.31 11.09 -4.19
CA THR A 63 1.51 10.06 -4.85
C THR A 63 0.52 10.67 -5.83
N ILE A 64 0.50 10.16 -7.06
CA ILE A 64 -0.51 10.50 -8.07
C ILE A 64 -1.40 9.31 -8.47
N ASN A 65 -0.94 8.08 -8.21
CA ASN A 65 -1.69 6.86 -8.46
C ASN A 65 -1.34 5.79 -7.42
N ILE A 66 -2.25 4.83 -7.23
CA ILE A 66 -2.01 3.65 -6.41
C ILE A 66 -2.47 2.43 -7.20
N ASP A 67 -1.63 1.42 -7.40
CA ASP A 67 -2.04 0.17 -8.04
C ASP A 67 -2.17 -0.96 -7.01
N PHE A 68 -2.93 -1.99 -7.37
CA PHE A 68 -3.10 -3.17 -6.53
C PHE A 68 -3.06 -4.45 -7.36
N GLU A 69 -2.39 -5.47 -6.85
CA GLU A 69 -2.31 -6.81 -7.42
C GLU A 69 -2.81 -7.80 -6.38
N LEU A 70 -3.81 -8.59 -6.73
CA LEU A 70 -4.31 -9.65 -5.87
C LEU A 70 -3.29 -10.79 -5.79
N THR A 71 -3.15 -11.37 -4.60
CA THR A 71 -2.37 -12.58 -4.41
C THR A 71 -3.30 -13.69 -3.97
N GLU A 72 -3.20 -14.87 -4.57
CA GLU A 72 -3.96 -16.07 -4.17
C GLU A 72 -3.71 -16.34 -2.67
N SER A 73 -4.77 -16.19 -1.88
CA SER A 73 -4.74 -16.49 -0.46
C SER A 73 -4.63 -18.00 -0.28
N GLU A 74 -3.68 -18.41 0.58
CA GLU A 74 -3.52 -19.70 1.28
C GLU A 74 -2.17 -20.43 1.04
N ARG A 75 -1.65 -20.59 -0.19
CA ARG A 75 -0.49 -21.51 -0.37
C ARG A 75 0.92 -20.93 -0.19
N ASN A 76 1.08 -19.61 -0.15
CA ASN A 76 2.35 -18.97 0.24
C ASN A 76 2.40 -18.59 1.73
N ALA A 77 1.37 -18.91 2.51
CA ALA A 77 1.32 -18.63 3.94
C ALA A 77 1.97 -19.75 4.79
N LEU A 78 1.87 -21.02 4.38
CA LEU A 78 2.44 -22.14 5.15
C LEU A 78 3.99 -22.17 5.15
N LEU A 79 4.64 -21.55 4.15
CA LEU A 79 6.10 -21.37 4.12
C LEU A 79 6.56 -20.05 4.75
N LEU A 80 5.63 -19.17 5.14
CA LEU A 80 5.94 -17.87 5.73
C LEU A 80 5.73 -17.81 7.25
N GLU A 81 5.20 -18.87 7.87
CA GLU A 81 5.19 -18.99 9.34
C GLU A 81 6.58 -19.33 9.90
N ALA A 82 7.47 -19.92 9.08
CA ALA A 82 8.79 -20.36 9.53
C ALA A 82 9.96 -19.47 9.10
N THR A 83 9.78 -18.49 8.20
CA THR A 83 10.93 -17.70 7.74
C THR A 83 10.54 -16.30 7.26
N THR A 84 11.10 -15.29 7.92
CA THR A 84 11.30 -13.90 7.44
C THR A 84 10.29 -12.83 7.87
N ASN A 85 10.51 -12.30 9.08
CA ASN A 85 10.81 -10.87 9.31
C ASN A 85 10.46 -9.90 8.17
N GLN A 86 9.27 -9.29 8.18
CA GLN A 86 8.90 -7.89 7.86
C GLN A 86 9.66 -7.05 6.77
N LYS A 87 10.48 -7.60 5.87
CA LYS A 87 11.48 -6.80 5.11
C LYS A 87 11.52 -7.00 3.59
N VAL A 88 10.51 -7.59 2.94
CA VAL A 88 10.68 -7.94 1.51
C VAL A 88 10.33 -6.82 0.51
N PHE A 89 9.71 -5.68 0.87
CA PHE A 89 9.53 -4.56 -0.09
C PHE A 89 9.73 -3.14 0.48
N THR A 90 10.36 -3.00 1.64
CA THR A 90 10.76 -1.67 2.14
C THR A 90 12.14 -1.29 1.60
N LYS A 91 12.25 -1.04 0.29
CA LYS A 91 13.35 -0.27 -0.29
C LYS A 91 13.05 0.08 -1.75
N ILE A 92 12.49 1.28 -1.93
CA ILE A 92 12.89 2.21 -2.98
C ILE A 92 13.08 3.55 -2.26
#